data_AF-A0A9X1L5D9-F1
#
_entry.id   AF-A0A9X1L5D9-F1
#
_cell.length_a   1.000
_cell.length_b   1.000
_cell.length_c   1.000
_cell.angle_alpha   90.00
_cell.angle_beta   90.00
_cell.angle_gamma   90.00
#
_symmetry.space_group_name_H-M   'P 1'
#
loop_
_entity.id
_entity.type
_entity.pdbx_description
1 polymer ?
#
loop_
_entity_poly.entity_id
_entity_poly.type
_entity_poly.pdbx_seq_one_letter_code
_entity_poly.pdbx_strand_id
1 'polypeptide(L)'
;PLATIKSYADAAHEPEWFTTAPAKALPKALDKAGITLNDVDFFEFNEAFSVVGLANMKILGLTDKNVNVNGGAVSLGHPLGCSGVRILITLLNV
;
A
#
# COMPACT_ATOMS: atom_id res chain seq x y z
N PRO A 1 -23.22 0.08 0.81
CA PRO A 1 -22.08 -0.18 1.74
C PRO A 1 -21.01 0.89 1.52
N LEU A 2 -20.19 1.24 2.54
CA LEU A 2 -19.11 2.23 2.37
C LEU A 2 -17.97 1.71 1.49
N ALA A 3 -17.69 0.41 1.52
CA ALA A 3 -16.63 -0.22 0.74
C ALA A 3 -16.94 -1.69 0.45
N THR A 4 -16.17 -2.31 -0.44
CA THR A 4 -16.16 -3.77 -0.67
C THR A 4 -14.73 -4.25 -0.87
N ILE A 5 -14.35 -5.33 -0.19
CA ILE A 5 -13.03 -5.95 -0.36
C ILE A 5 -13.07 -6.80 -1.62
N LYS A 6 -12.35 -6.37 -2.67
CA LYS A 6 -12.27 -7.09 -3.96
C LYS A 6 -11.29 -8.26 -3.92
N SER A 7 -10.19 -8.13 -3.18
CA SER A 7 -9.15 -9.16 -3.10
C SER A 7 -8.22 -8.91 -1.91
N TYR A 8 -7.38 -9.92 -1.63
CA TYR A 8 -6.26 -9.85 -0.69
C TYR A 8 -5.10 -10.73 -1.19
N ALA A 9 -3.88 -10.28 -0.96
CA ALA A 9 -2.68 -11.07 -1.25
C ALA A 9 -1.54 -10.73 -0.30
N ASP A 10 -0.72 -11.74 -0.04
CA ASP A 10 0.54 -11.67 0.67
C ASP A 10 1.72 -11.96 -0.28
N ALA A 11 2.88 -11.44 0.10
CA ALA A 11 4.14 -11.77 -0.53
C ALA A 11 5.26 -11.71 0.50
N ALA A 12 6.23 -12.59 0.34
CA ALA A 12 7.45 -12.60 1.12
C ALA A 12 8.65 -12.42 0.19
N HIS A 13 9.75 -11.97 0.77
CA HIS A 13 11.07 -11.88 0.14
C HIS A 13 12.11 -12.12 1.23
N GLU A 14 13.35 -12.36 0.81
CA GLU A 14 14.54 -12.45 1.63
C GLU A 14 14.53 -11.32 2.67
N PRO A 15 14.81 -11.61 3.97
CA PRO A 15 14.59 -10.68 5.06
C PRO A 15 15.26 -9.32 4.86
N GLU A 16 16.44 -9.27 4.23
CA GLU A 16 17.15 -8.03 3.92
C GLU A 16 16.38 -7.11 2.94
N TRP A 17 15.45 -7.66 2.16
CA TRP A 17 14.65 -6.96 1.15
C TRP A 17 13.18 -6.79 1.53
N PHE A 18 12.80 -7.03 2.80
CA PHE A 18 11.41 -6.98 3.26
C PHE A 18 10.68 -5.67 2.91
N THR A 19 11.42 -4.56 2.81
CA THR A 19 10.90 -3.23 2.46
C THR A 19 10.27 -3.16 1.06
N THR A 20 10.59 -4.10 0.17
CA THR A 20 10.05 -4.18 -1.20
C THR A 20 9.00 -5.27 -1.38
N ALA A 21 8.62 -5.97 -0.29
CA ALA A 21 7.55 -6.95 -0.33
C ALA A 21 6.20 -6.39 -0.85
N PRO A 22 5.80 -5.13 -0.54
CA PRO A 22 4.55 -4.56 -1.08
C PRO A 22 4.49 -4.56 -2.61
N ALA A 23 5.60 -4.28 -3.30
CA ALA A 23 5.67 -4.32 -4.77
C ALA A 23 5.47 -5.72 -5.35
N LYS A 24 5.65 -6.78 -4.55
CA LYS A 24 5.30 -8.17 -4.94
C LYS A 24 3.86 -8.53 -4.58
N ALA A 25 3.34 -8.00 -3.48
CA ALA A 25 1.99 -8.30 -3.00
C ALA A 25 0.91 -7.58 -3.82
N LEU A 26 1.13 -6.30 -4.18
CA LEU A 26 0.15 -5.49 -4.90
C LEU A 26 -0.27 -6.10 -6.24
N PRO A 27 0.65 -6.50 -7.15
CA PRO A 27 0.25 -7.11 -8.42
C PRO A 27 -0.58 -8.37 -8.25
N LYS A 28 -0.27 -9.19 -7.23
CA LYS A 28 -1.07 -10.40 -6.91
C LYS A 28 -2.48 -10.06 -6.45
N ALA A 29 -2.65 -8.99 -5.67
CA ALA A 29 -3.96 -8.54 -5.22
C ALA A 29 -4.78 -7.99 -6.39
N LEU A 30 -4.17 -7.21 -7.28
CA LEU A 30 -4.83 -6.68 -8.48
C LEU A 30 -5.27 -7.80 -9.44
N ASP A 31 -4.39 -8.78 -9.68
CA ASP A 31 -4.69 -9.95 -10.51
C ASP A 31 -5.89 -10.75 -9.96
N LYS A 32 -5.91 -11.03 -8.64
CA LYS A 32 -7.07 -11.66 -7.98
C LYS A 32 -8.36 -10.82 -8.05
N ALA A 33 -8.23 -9.50 -8.07
CA ALA A 33 -9.38 -8.59 -8.20
C ALA A 33 -9.88 -8.45 -9.65
N GLY A 34 -9.08 -8.90 -10.63
CA GLY A 34 -9.36 -8.75 -12.05
C GLY A 34 -9.24 -7.32 -12.56
N ILE A 35 -8.36 -6.50 -11.96
CA ILE A 35 -8.13 -5.11 -12.34
C ILE A 35 -6.64 -4.86 -12.59
N THR A 36 -6.32 -3.77 -13.27
CA THR A 36 -4.95 -3.33 -13.54
C THR A 36 -4.54 -2.20 -12.60
N LEU A 37 -3.25 -1.86 -12.61
CA LEU A 37 -2.73 -0.75 -11.81
C LEU A 37 -3.36 0.61 -12.20
N ASN A 38 -3.70 0.77 -13.48
CA ASN A 38 -4.31 2.00 -14.01
C ASN A 38 -5.78 2.18 -13.59
N ASP A 39 -6.40 1.12 -13.06
CA ASP A 39 -7.79 1.16 -12.57
C ASP A 39 -7.85 1.60 -11.08
N VAL A 40 -6.72 1.93 -10.46
CA VAL A 40 -6.62 2.31 -9.05
C VAL A 40 -6.24 3.78 -8.92
N ASP A 41 -7.14 4.57 -8.33
CA ASP A 41 -6.96 6.01 -8.16
C ASP A 41 -5.96 6.36 -7.04
N PHE A 42 -6.02 5.64 -5.92
CA PHE A 42 -5.24 5.93 -4.72
C PHE A 42 -4.68 4.66 -4.06
N PHE A 43 -3.51 4.79 -3.45
CA PHE A 43 -2.80 3.75 -2.73
C PHE A 43 -2.40 4.25 -1.34
N GLU A 44 -2.54 3.38 -0.36
CA GLU A 44 -1.97 3.58 0.97
C GLU A 44 -0.91 2.50 1.23
N PHE A 45 0.33 2.93 1.41
CA PHE A 45 1.43 2.07 1.81
C PHE A 45 1.87 2.40 3.23
N ASN A 46 2.06 1.35 4.03
CA ASN A 46 2.64 1.54 5.35
C ASN A 46 4.12 1.94 5.24
N GLU A 47 4.44 3.14 5.69
CA GLU A 47 5.80 3.68 5.70
C GLU A 47 6.54 3.29 6.98
N ALA A 48 6.83 1.99 7.16
CA ALA A 48 7.66 1.56 8.30
C ALA A 48 9.01 2.31 8.33
N PHE A 49 9.52 2.66 7.15
CA PHE A 49 10.63 3.59 6.92
C PHE A 49 10.29 4.41 5.66
N SER A 50 10.81 5.64 5.54
CA SER A 50 10.54 6.50 4.37
C SER A 50 10.93 5.82 3.04
N VAL A 51 12.01 5.03 3.05
CA VAL A 51 12.47 4.29 1.87
C VAL A 51 11.46 3.25 1.38
N VAL A 52 10.60 2.72 2.26
CA VAL A 52 9.56 1.74 1.87
C VAL A 52 8.59 2.38 0.89
N GLY A 53 8.05 3.56 1.21
CA GLY A 53 7.15 4.28 0.30
C GLY A 53 7.82 4.61 -1.03
N LEU A 54 9.02 5.21 -0.97
CA LEU A 54 9.77 5.64 -2.15
C LEU A 54 10.17 4.48 -3.08
N ALA A 55 10.66 3.37 -2.52
CA ALA A 55 11.10 2.22 -3.31
C ALA A 55 9.91 1.56 -4.02
N ASN A 56 8.80 1.34 -3.32
CA ASN A 56 7.62 0.71 -3.92
C ASN A 56 6.97 1.62 -4.96
N MET A 57 6.92 2.94 -4.73
CA MET A 57 6.49 3.89 -5.77
C MET A 57 7.33 3.77 -7.04
N LYS A 58 8.65 3.75 -6.90
CA LYS A 58 9.57 3.62 -8.04
C LYS A 58 9.40 2.30 -8.78
N ILE A 59 9.27 1.18 -8.07
CA ILE A 59 9.14 -0.17 -8.67
C ILE A 59 7.81 -0.30 -9.42
N LEU A 60 6.73 0.28 -8.86
CA LEU A 60 5.38 0.16 -9.39
C LEU A 60 5.01 1.30 -10.37
N GLY A 61 5.86 2.31 -10.54
CA GLY A 61 5.58 3.47 -11.38
C GLY A 61 4.51 4.41 -10.80
N LEU A 62 4.40 4.48 -9.47
CA LEU A 62 3.46 5.34 -8.75
C LEU A 62 4.12 6.67 -8.35
N THR A 63 3.30 7.63 -7.91
CA THR A 63 3.76 8.99 -7.56
C THR A 63 3.17 9.45 -6.24
N ASP A 64 3.70 10.52 -5.69
CA ASP A 64 3.16 11.19 -4.48
C ASP A 64 1.75 11.75 -4.67
N LYS A 65 1.26 11.87 -5.91
CA LYS A 65 -0.10 12.29 -6.22
C LYS A 65 -1.16 11.24 -5.91
N ASN A 66 -0.78 9.96 -5.87
CA ASN A 66 -1.70 8.86 -5.64
C ASN A 66 -1.27 7.91 -4.53
N VAL A 67 -0.15 8.16 -3.87
CA VAL A 67 0.31 7.36 -2.73
C VAL A 67 0.33 8.23 -1.47
N ASN A 68 -0.35 7.77 -0.42
CA ASN A 68 -0.35 8.41 0.91
C ASN A 68 -0.67 9.92 0.86
N VAL A 69 -1.68 10.31 0.08
CA VAL A 69 -1.99 11.73 -0.21
C VAL A 69 -2.33 12.56 1.05
N ASN A 70 -2.79 11.89 2.11
CA ASN A 70 -3.10 12.48 3.41
C ASN A 70 -1.99 12.26 4.46
N GLY A 71 -0.81 11.83 4.03
CA GLY A 71 0.33 11.48 4.88
C GLY A 71 0.35 10.01 5.30
N GLY A 72 1.55 9.47 5.49
CA GLY A 72 1.77 8.08 5.85
C GLY A 72 2.25 7.86 7.29
N ALA A 73 2.82 6.68 7.54
CA ALA A 73 3.21 6.29 8.89
C ALA A 73 4.40 7.09 9.46
N VAL A 74 5.20 7.72 8.60
CA VAL A 74 6.32 8.59 9.05
C VAL A 74 5.80 9.83 9.79
N SER A 75 4.65 10.38 9.37
CA SER A 75 4.03 11.54 10.01
C SER A 75 2.97 11.15 11.04
N LEU A 76 2.14 10.13 10.74
CA LEU A 76 0.99 9.73 11.55
C LEU A 76 1.33 8.70 12.63
N GLY A 77 2.51 8.10 12.55
CA GLY A 77 2.95 7.03 13.43
C GLY A 77 2.53 5.62 12.97
N HIS A 78 3.17 4.63 13.60
CA HIS A 78 3.02 3.21 13.27
C HIS A 78 2.75 2.36 14.51
N PRO A 79 1.53 2.40 15.08
CA PRO A 79 1.11 1.39 16.04
C PRO A 79 0.98 0.04 15.30
N LEU A 80 1.93 -0.86 15.52
CA LEU A 80 2.15 -2.09 14.73
C LEU A 80 0.84 -2.84 14.40
N GLY A 81 0.05 -3.19 15.41
CA GLY A 81 -1.22 -3.93 15.21
C GLY A 81 -2.39 -3.11 14.66
N CYS A 82 -2.34 -1.78 14.76
CA CYS A 82 -3.45 -0.90 14.34
C CYS A 82 -3.25 -0.33 12.92
N SER A 83 -2.03 -0.39 12.38
CA SER A 83 -1.72 0.27 11.11
C SER A 83 -2.53 -0.26 9.92
N GLY A 84 -2.86 -1.56 9.91
CA GLY A 84 -3.69 -2.14 8.85
C GLY A 84 -5.11 -1.56 8.81
N VAL A 85 -5.78 -1.44 9.97
CA VAL A 85 -7.11 -0.82 10.03
C VAL A 85 -7.03 0.68 9.77
N ARG A 86 -6.00 1.37 10.27
CA ARG A 86 -5.81 2.81 10.05
C ARG A 86 -5.69 3.11 8.56
N ILE A 87 -4.81 2.43 7.84
CA ILE A 87 -4.59 2.63 6.41
C ILE A 87 -5.88 2.41 5.61
N LEU A 88 -6.62 1.34 5.93
CA LEU A 88 -7.90 1.08 5.26
C LEU A 88 -8.90 2.22 5.49
N ILE A 89 -9.06 2.69 6.72
CA ILE A 89 -9.99 3.79 7.03
C ILE A 89 -9.53 5.11 6.39
N THR A 90 -8.23 5.40 6.37
CA THR A 90 -7.68 6.57 5.67
C THR A 90 -8.03 6.51 4.19
N LEU A 91 -7.80 5.39 3.50
CA LEU A 91 -8.08 5.23 2.07
C LEU A 91 -9.56 5.44 1.73
N LEU A 92 -10.47 5.00 2.61
CA LEU A 92 -11.92 5.17 2.39
C LEU A 92 -12.41 6.62 2.51
N ASN A 93 -11.56 7.53 3.01
CA ASN A 93 -11.87 8.95 3.19
C ASN A 93 -10.96 9.85 2.34
N VAL A 94 -10.31 9.30 1.32
CA VAL A 94 -9.57 10.07 0.31
C VAL A 94 -10.53 10.70 -0.68
#